data_AF-A0A2M7Q8I6-F1
#
_entry.id   AF-A0A2M7Q8I6-F1
#
_cell.length_a   1.000
_cell.length_b   1.000
_cell.length_c   1.000
_cell.angle_alpha   90.00
_cell.angle_beta   90.00
_cell.angle_gamma   90.00
#
_symmetry.space_group_name_H-M   'P 1'
#
loop_
_entity.id
_entity.type
_entity.pdbx_description
1 polymer ?
#
loop_
_entity_poly.entity_id
_entity_poly.type
_entity_poly.pdbx_seq_one_letter_code
_entity_poly.pdbx_strand_id
1 'polypeptide(L)'
;MNKEVRIKNKNKKTIIHNSKFIIPDLIVVTVGPGLEPALWTGINFAKELQKIKNKKIKIVGANHLEGHLYSFLLEKKIAVSNVNPPAGGQMSNVFPAIALLVSGGHTILVKMDSLVKYKKIGETRDDAIGEAFDKVARLLNLPYPGGPEIEKLAKKGNSSAINFPRPMLNQKNYDFSFSGLKTSVLYYLRDLNPKPKTQNLKPDIAASFQQAAFDVLIKKTLRAANEFKAKSIFISGGVAANKTLQQQFKLNINPPHPPTGGDGQISKVKFFAPSKNFCGDNAAMIAVAGYINYLQKKNRRLIANGNLGI
;
A
#
# COMPACT_ATOMS: atom_id res chain seq x y z
N MET A 1 -4.65 6.07 -47.26
CA MET A 1 -5.63 7.15 -47.08
C MET A 1 -6.06 7.15 -45.61
N ASN A 2 -5.35 7.92 -44.79
CA ASN A 2 -5.48 7.94 -43.34
C ASN A 2 -6.78 8.65 -42.94
N LYS A 3 -7.75 7.91 -42.39
CA LYS A 3 -8.90 8.52 -41.72
C LYS A 3 -8.57 8.67 -40.23
N GLU A 4 -8.20 9.89 -39.84
CA GLU A 4 -8.18 10.32 -38.44
C GLU A 4 -9.60 10.22 -37.85
N VAL A 5 -9.80 9.38 -36.84
CA VAL A 5 -11.01 9.47 -36.01
C VAL A 5 -10.73 10.50 -34.91
N ARG A 6 -11.07 11.77 -35.19
CA ARG A 6 -10.99 12.87 -34.21
C ARG A 6 -12.16 12.80 -33.22
N ILE A 7 -11.95 12.16 -32.08
CA ILE A 7 -12.82 12.36 -30.91
C ILE A 7 -12.31 13.62 -30.18
N LYS A 8 -12.96 14.76 -30.43
CA LYS A 8 -12.73 16.02 -29.70
C LYS A 8 -13.19 15.84 -28.25
N ASN A 9 -12.28 15.96 -27.29
CA ASN A 9 -12.65 16.45 -25.97
C ASN A 9 -11.46 17.19 -25.33
N LYS A 10 -11.75 18.40 -24.84
CA LYS A 10 -10.82 19.33 -24.20
C LYS A 10 -10.46 18.80 -22.81
N ASN A 11 -9.26 18.23 -22.65
CA ASN A 11 -8.40 18.27 -21.46
C ASN A 11 -7.32 17.19 -21.58
N LYS A 12 -6.07 17.63 -21.76
CA LYS A 12 -4.80 16.87 -21.78
C LYS A 12 -4.93 15.36 -22.06
N LYS A 13 -5.00 15.00 -23.35
CA LYS A 13 -4.68 13.63 -23.78
C LYS A 13 -3.16 13.48 -23.76
N THR A 14 -2.66 12.49 -23.03
CA THR A 14 -1.39 11.86 -23.42
C THR A 14 -1.64 11.28 -24.81
N ILE A 15 -1.17 11.98 -25.85
CA ILE A 15 -1.21 11.49 -27.21
C ILE A 15 -0.19 10.37 -27.27
N ILE A 16 -0.67 9.13 -27.38
CA ILE A 16 0.18 8.00 -27.73
C ILE A 16 0.56 8.25 -29.19
N HIS A 17 1.73 8.85 -29.39
CA HIS A 17 2.29 9.02 -30.71
C HIS A 17 2.38 7.66 -31.40
N ASN A 18 2.25 7.69 -32.71
CA ASN A 18 2.20 6.58 -33.67
C ASN A 18 3.43 5.63 -33.67
N SER A 19 4.25 5.64 -32.62
CA SER A 19 5.25 4.61 -32.38
C SER A 19 4.53 3.27 -32.28
N LYS A 20 4.78 2.40 -33.27
CA LYS A 20 4.38 0.98 -33.35
C LYS A 20 3.88 0.49 -31.99
N PHE A 21 2.56 0.48 -31.79
CA PHE A 21 1.98 -0.07 -30.57
C PHE A 21 2.42 -1.52 -30.51
N ILE A 22 3.42 -1.82 -29.69
CA ILE A 22 4.01 -3.15 -29.56
C ILE A 22 2.84 -4.10 -29.33
N ILE A 23 2.76 -5.16 -30.14
CA ILE A 23 1.75 -6.21 -29.94
C ILE A 23 2.16 -6.89 -28.62
N PRO A 24 1.40 -6.74 -27.53
CA PRO A 24 1.80 -7.31 -26.26
C PRO A 24 1.59 -8.82 -26.28
N ASP A 25 2.48 -9.59 -25.65
CA ASP A 25 2.28 -11.04 -25.47
C ASP A 25 1.14 -11.34 -24.48
N LEU A 26 0.90 -10.41 -23.54
CA LEU A 26 -0.08 -10.54 -22.48
C LEU A 26 -0.77 -9.19 -22.21
N ILE A 27 -2.10 -9.21 -22.06
CA ILE A 27 -2.86 -8.09 -21.52
C ILE A 27 -3.26 -8.45 -20.09
N VAL A 28 -2.86 -7.63 -19.11
CA VAL A 28 -3.26 -7.83 -17.71
C VAL A 28 -4.26 -6.77 -17.32
N VAL A 29 -5.31 -7.17 -16.61
CA VAL A 29 -6.34 -6.26 -16.12
C VAL A 29 -6.75 -6.59 -14.68
N THR A 30 -6.98 -5.57 -13.88
CA THR A 30 -7.51 -5.72 -12.52
C THR A 30 -8.94 -6.27 -12.57
N VAL A 31 -9.19 -7.36 -11.85
CA VAL A 31 -10.54 -7.95 -11.70
C VAL A 31 -11.12 -7.75 -10.30
N GLY A 32 -10.34 -7.24 -9.35
CA GLY A 32 -10.78 -6.90 -8.00
C GLY A 32 -9.62 -6.83 -7.00
N PRO A 33 -9.86 -6.43 -5.74
CA PRO A 33 -11.10 -5.80 -5.28
C PRO A 33 -11.24 -4.36 -5.80
N GLY A 34 -12.39 -3.73 -5.58
CA GLY A 34 -12.64 -2.34 -5.97
C GLY A 34 -14.08 -2.07 -6.43
N LEU A 35 -14.35 -0.83 -6.83
CA LEU A 35 -15.67 -0.45 -7.35
C LEU A 35 -15.96 -1.19 -8.65
N GLU A 36 -16.98 -2.05 -8.67
CA GLU A 36 -17.29 -2.90 -9.82
C GLU A 36 -17.49 -2.16 -11.14
N PRO A 37 -18.15 -0.97 -11.19
CA PRO A 37 -18.25 -0.20 -12.44
C PRO A 37 -16.89 0.20 -13.02
N ALA A 38 -15.92 0.54 -12.15
CA ALA A 38 -14.56 0.88 -12.57
C ALA A 38 -13.79 -0.38 -13.03
N LEU A 39 -13.96 -1.50 -12.35
CA LEU A 39 -13.38 -2.79 -12.75
C LEU A 39 -13.90 -3.24 -14.11
N TRP A 40 -15.22 -3.17 -14.34
CA TRP A 40 -15.82 -3.50 -15.63
C TRP A 40 -15.31 -2.64 -16.78
N THR A 41 -15.07 -1.35 -16.52
CA THR A 41 -14.48 -0.45 -17.51
C THR A 41 -13.11 -0.96 -17.97
N GLY A 42 -12.23 -1.33 -17.03
CA GLY A 42 -10.93 -1.91 -17.35
C GLY A 42 -11.04 -3.26 -18.08
N ILE A 43 -11.89 -4.15 -17.59
CA ILE A 43 -12.09 -5.50 -18.18
C ILE A 43 -12.59 -5.40 -19.62
N ASN A 44 -13.58 -4.54 -19.87
CA ASN A 44 -14.14 -4.35 -21.21
C ASN A 44 -13.12 -3.70 -22.14
N PHE A 45 -12.36 -2.71 -21.66
CA PHE A 45 -11.26 -2.13 -22.43
C PHE A 45 -10.22 -3.17 -22.83
N ALA A 46 -9.81 -4.05 -21.92
CA ALA A 46 -8.86 -5.12 -22.21
C ALA A 46 -9.38 -6.11 -23.28
N LYS A 47 -10.67 -6.46 -23.21
CA LYS A 47 -11.36 -7.32 -24.21
C LYS A 47 -11.41 -6.66 -25.59
N GLU A 48 -11.77 -5.38 -25.66
CA GLU A 48 -11.80 -4.65 -26.93
C GLU A 48 -10.40 -4.45 -27.51
N LEU A 49 -9.40 -4.15 -26.67
CA LEU A 49 -8.01 -4.04 -27.10
C LEU A 49 -7.48 -5.35 -27.68
N GLN A 50 -7.79 -6.49 -27.05
CA GLN A 50 -7.47 -7.82 -27.58
C GLN A 50 -8.11 -8.06 -28.96
N LYS A 51 -9.40 -7.74 -29.12
CA LYS A 51 -10.13 -7.90 -30.40
C LYS A 51 -9.50 -7.07 -31.53
N ILE A 52 -9.12 -5.83 -31.24
CA ILE A 52 -8.54 -4.90 -32.22
C ILE A 52 -7.12 -5.30 -32.60
N LYS A 53 -6.32 -5.79 -31.65
CA LYS A 53 -4.90 -6.07 -31.87
C LYS A 53 -4.66 -7.47 -32.42
N ASN A 54 -5.05 -8.49 -31.66
CA ASN A 54 -4.90 -9.88 -32.04
C ASN A 54 -5.67 -10.76 -31.04
N LYS A 55 -6.68 -11.49 -31.53
CA LYS A 55 -7.51 -12.40 -30.72
C LYS A 55 -6.72 -13.53 -30.03
N LYS A 56 -5.49 -13.80 -30.47
CA LYS A 56 -4.60 -14.80 -29.84
C LYS A 56 -3.89 -14.28 -28.58
N ILE A 57 -3.84 -12.97 -28.34
CA ILE A 57 -3.23 -12.41 -27.13
C ILE A 57 -4.02 -12.88 -25.92
N LYS A 58 -3.36 -13.37 -24.87
CA LYS A 58 -4.05 -13.80 -23.65
C LYS A 58 -4.39 -12.59 -22.78
N ILE A 59 -5.61 -12.56 -22.23
CA ILE A 59 -5.97 -11.63 -21.16
C ILE A 59 -5.88 -12.36 -19.82
N VAL A 60 -5.20 -11.75 -18.84
CA VAL A 60 -5.04 -12.29 -17.49
C VAL A 60 -5.66 -11.33 -16.49
N GLY A 61 -6.57 -11.85 -15.65
CA GLY A 61 -7.09 -11.13 -14.51
C GLY A 61 -6.06 -11.07 -13.37
N ALA A 62 -5.90 -9.90 -12.76
CA ALA A 62 -5.02 -9.67 -11.62
C ALA A 62 -5.81 -9.18 -10.40
N ASN A 63 -5.34 -9.55 -9.21
CA ASN A 63 -5.84 -8.98 -7.96
C ASN A 63 -5.07 -7.67 -7.68
N HIS A 64 -5.81 -6.59 -7.39
CA HIS A 64 -5.27 -5.28 -7.06
C HIS A 64 -4.36 -5.30 -5.82
N LEU A 65 -4.74 -6.05 -4.78
CA LEU A 65 -3.93 -6.24 -3.57
C LEU A 65 -2.67 -7.07 -3.83
N GLU A 66 -2.72 -8.07 -4.72
CA GLU A 66 -1.50 -8.74 -5.21
C GLU A 66 -0.59 -7.74 -5.94
N GLY A 67 -1.18 -6.80 -6.69
CA GLY A 67 -0.45 -5.68 -7.30
C GLY A 67 0.35 -4.89 -6.26
N HIS A 68 -0.32 -4.41 -5.21
CA HIS A 68 0.34 -3.71 -4.10
C HIS A 68 1.37 -4.59 -3.39
N LEU A 69 1.07 -5.87 -3.16
CA LEU A 69 1.96 -6.83 -2.52
C LEU A 69 3.28 -7.01 -3.29
N TYR A 70 3.23 -6.99 -4.62
CA TYR A 70 4.41 -7.18 -5.48
C TYR A 70 5.04 -5.89 -5.99
N SER A 71 4.50 -4.73 -5.63
CA SER A 71 5.01 -3.42 -6.08
C SER A 71 6.49 -3.19 -5.77
N PHE A 72 7.02 -3.81 -4.71
CA PHE A 72 8.44 -3.76 -4.37
C PHE A 72 9.35 -4.31 -5.49
N LEU A 73 8.86 -5.24 -6.32
CA LEU A 73 9.63 -5.81 -7.45
C LEU A 73 9.92 -4.79 -8.56
N LEU A 74 9.18 -3.67 -8.59
CA LEU A 74 9.38 -2.59 -9.56
C LEU A 74 10.58 -1.69 -9.20
N GLU A 75 11.10 -1.80 -7.98
CA GLU A 75 12.27 -1.03 -7.57
C GLU A 75 13.54 -1.53 -8.27
N LYS A 76 14.29 -0.62 -8.90
CA LYS A 76 15.54 -0.95 -9.63
C LYS A 76 16.55 -1.71 -8.77
N LYS A 77 16.60 -1.42 -7.46
CA LYS A 77 17.50 -2.08 -6.50
C LYS A 77 17.15 -3.56 -6.28
N ILE A 78 15.93 -3.98 -6.63
CA ILE A 78 15.43 -5.36 -6.52
C ILE A 78 15.37 -6.02 -7.90
N ALA A 79 15.06 -5.24 -8.94
CA ALA A 79 14.98 -5.70 -10.33
C ALA A 79 16.34 -5.90 -11.02
N VAL A 80 17.40 -5.20 -10.58
CA VAL A 80 18.73 -5.27 -11.21
C VAL A 80 19.73 -5.89 -10.24
N SER A 81 19.76 -7.21 -10.26
CA SER A 81 20.89 -7.98 -9.76
C SER A 81 21.08 -9.26 -10.58
N ASN A 82 21.83 -9.05 -11.66
CA ASN A 82 22.48 -10.00 -12.58
C ASN A 82 21.59 -10.89 -13.47
N VAL A 83 21.93 -10.79 -14.77
CA VAL A 83 21.41 -11.55 -15.92
C VAL A 83 21.72 -13.06 -15.86
N ASN A 84 22.40 -13.53 -14.80
CA ASN A 84 22.55 -14.93 -14.46
C ASN A 84 22.41 -15.11 -12.93
N PRO A 85 21.20 -15.33 -12.39
CA PRO A 85 21.08 -15.74 -11.01
C PRO A 85 21.65 -17.17 -10.88
N PRO A 86 22.57 -17.45 -9.94
CA PRO A 86 22.91 -18.83 -9.61
C PRO A 86 21.62 -19.58 -9.21
N ALA A 87 21.57 -20.88 -9.44
CA ALA A 87 20.44 -21.73 -9.07
C ALA A 87 20.10 -21.55 -7.57
N GLY A 88 19.13 -20.67 -7.29
CA GLY A 88 18.95 -20.05 -5.97
C GLY A 88 19.08 -18.52 -6.02
N GLY A 89 18.24 -17.85 -6.82
CA GLY A 89 18.33 -16.40 -7.05
C GLY A 89 18.22 -15.55 -5.77
N GLN A 90 18.67 -14.28 -5.86
CA GLN A 90 18.71 -13.31 -4.75
C GLN A 90 17.38 -13.11 -4.01
N MET A 91 16.26 -13.46 -4.64
CA MET A 91 14.93 -13.42 -4.04
C MET A 91 14.77 -14.41 -2.86
N SER A 92 15.57 -15.47 -2.77
CA SER A 92 15.58 -16.38 -1.60
C SER A 92 16.07 -15.70 -0.32
N ASN A 93 16.89 -14.66 -0.43
CA ASN A 93 17.47 -13.92 0.70
C ASN A 93 16.56 -12.84 1.29
N VAL A 94 15.34 -12.67 0.76
CA VAL A 94 14.34 -11.77 1.33
C VAL A 94 13.19 -12.49 2.04
N PHE A 95 13.04 -13.80 1.83
CA PHE A 95 11.98 -14.61 2.45
C PHE A 95 12.49 -15.53 3.58
N PRO A 96 11.66 -15.85 4.60
CA PRO A 96 10.28 -15.40 4.79
C PRO A 96 10.20 -13.89 5.06
N ALA A 97 9.06 -13.27 4.76
CA ALA A 97 8.86 -11.84 4.90
C ALA A 97 7.49 -11.49 5.50
N ILE A 98 7.38 -10.31 6.07
CA ILE A 98 6.10 -9.70 6.44
C ILE A 98 5.82 -8.54 5.50
N ALA A 99 4.65 -8.52 4.88
CA ALA A 99 4.19 -7.41 4.06
C ALA A 99 3.03 -6.70 4.76
N LEU A 100 3.14 -5.38 4.92
CA LEU A 100 2.09 -4.49 5.40
C LEU A 100 1.54 -3.67 4.24
N LEU A 101 0.30 -3.96 3.85
CA LEU A 101 -0.42 -3.21 2.83
C LEU A 101 -1.28 -2.15 3.52
N VAL A 102 -0.98 -0.87 3.28
CA VAL A 102 -1.68 0.28 3.88
C VAL A 102 -2.10 1.27 2.79
N SER A 103 -3.32 1.12 2.29
CA SER A 103 -3.93 1.96 1.27
C SER A 103 -5.12 2.74 1.83
N GLY A 104 -5.84 3.47 0.97
CA GLY A 104 -7.09 4.15 1.33
C GLY A 104 -8.12 3.19 1.95
N GLY A 105 -8.33 2.03 1.32
CA GLY A 105 -9.36 1.07 1.72
C GLY A 105 -8.84 -0.23 2.33
N HIS A 106 -7.52 -0.39 2.53
CA HIS A 106 -6.97 -1.63 3.05
C HIS A 106 -5.89 -1.37 4.10
N THR A 107 -5.93 -2.16 5.17
CA THR A 107 -4.84 -2.29 6.12
C THR A 107 -4.69 -3.76 6.46
N ILE A 108 -3.71 -4.42 5.86
CA ILE A 108 -3.57 -5.87 5.86
C ILE A 108 -2.13 -6.24 6.16
N LEU A 109 -1.94 -7.22 7.04
CA LEU A 109 -0.66 -7.83 7.32
C LEU A 109 -0.61 -9.24 6.71
N VAL A 110 0.42 -9.49 5.93
CA VAL A 110 0.60 -10.74 5.16
C VAL A 110 1.93 -11.37 5.52
N LYS A 111 1.91 -12.65 5.86
CA LYS A 111 3.12 -13.48 5.96
C LYS A 111 3.43 -14.07 4.59
N MET A 112 4.63 -13.83 4.07
CA MET A 112 5.09 -14.39 2.79
C MET A 112 6.21 -15.40 3.03
N ASP A 113 5.98 -16.65 2.69
CA ASP A 113 7.03 -17.69 2.65
C ASP A 113 7.78 -17.64 1.31
N SER A 114 7.13 -17.17 0.24
CA SER A 114 7.71 -16.86 -1.06
C SER A 114 6.82 -15.87 -1.82
N LEU A 115 7.17 -15.52 -3.06
CA LEU A 115 6.31 -14.72 -3.94
C LEU A 115 4.94 -15.38 -4.21
N VAL A 116 4.84 -16.69 -4.13
CA VAL A 116 3.64 -17.45 -4.53
C VAL A 116 2.98 -18.18 -3.35
N LYS A 117 3.65 -18.24 -2.20
CA LYS A 117 3.14 -18.82 -0.96
C LYS A 117 3.11 -17.74 0.11
N TYR A 118 1.92 -17.23 0.39
CA TYR A 118 1.68 -16.22 1.42
C TYR A 118 0.29 -16.40 2.04
N LYS A 119 0.09 -15.79 3.20
CA LYS A 119 -1.17 -15.84 3.96
C LYS A 119 -1.44 -14.51 4.64
N LYS A 120 -2.66 -14.01 4.52
CA LYS A 120 -3.17 -12.91 5.35
C LYS A 120 -3.20 -13.35 6.82
N ILE A 121 -2.47 -12.65 7.68
CA ILE A 121 -2.37 -12.95 9.12
C ILE A 121 -3.10 -11.94 10.00
N GLY A 122 -3.45 -10.78 9.46
CA GLY A 122 -4.29 -9.79 10.13
C GLY A 122 -4.82 -8.74 9.17
N GLU A 123 -5.91 -8.10 9.53
CA GLU A 123 -6.51 -7.00 8.78
C GLU A 123 -7.23 -6.00 9.68
N THR A 124 -7.57 -4.83 9.16
CA THR A 124 -8.44 -3.91 9.90
C THR A 124 -9.81 -4.52 10.13
N ARG A 125 -10.35 -4.34 11.33
CA ARG A 125 -11.73 -4.72 11.71
C ARG A 125 -12.75 -3.61 11.41
N ASP A 126 -12.28 -2.41 11.09
CA ASP A 126 -13.10 -1.24 10.82
C ASP A 126 -12.47 -0.35 9.73
N ASP A 127 -12.24 0.95 10.00
CA ASP A 127 -11.66 1.88 9.04
C ASP A 127 -10.24 1.40 8.67
N ALA A 128 -9.90 1.43 7.37
CA ALA A 128 -8.51 1.31 6.95
C ALA A 128 -7.72 2.56 7.38
N ILE A 129 -6.40 2.45 7.50
CA ILE A 129 -5.60 3.58 7.96
C ILE A 129 -5.67 4.77 7.01
N GLY A 130 -5.66 4.55 5.70
CA GLY A 130 -5.79 5.65 4.73
C GLY A 130 -7.12 6.40 4.87
N GLU A 131 -8.22 5.67 5.03
CA GLU A 131 -9.54 6.23 5.31
C GLU A 131 -9.58 6.99 6.65
N ALA A 132 -8.93 6.49 7.70
CA ALA A 132 -8.83 7.22 8.97
C ALA A 132 -8.07 8.54 8.81
N PHE A 133 -6.98 8.57 8.03
CA PHE A 133 -6.27 9.80 7.68
C PHE A 133 -7.16 10.78 6.91
N ASP A 134 -7.93 10.32 5.93
CA ASP A 134 -8.85 11.17 5.15
C ASP A 134 -9.97 11.75 6.03
N LYS A 135 -10.55 10.93 6.93
CA LYS A 135 -11.59 11.38 7.87
C LYS A 135 -11.03 12.40 8.87
N VAL A 136 -9.82 12.19 9.41
CA VAL A 136 -9.19 13.13 10.34
C VAL A 136 -8.78 14.43 9.64
N ALA A 137 -8.27 14.35 8.41
CA ALA A 137 -7.98 15.53 7.60
C ALA A 137 -9.24 16.40 7.41
N ARG A 138 -10.38 15.76 7.12
CA ARG A 138 -11.68 16.45 7.04
C ARG A 138 -12.07 17.11 8.36
N LEU A 139 -11.90 16.44 9.51
CA LEU A 139 -12.15 17.03 10.84
C LEU A 139 -11.28 18.27 11.12
N LEU A 140 -10.07 18.31 10.56
CA LEU A 140 -9.15 19.44 10.69
C LEU A 140 -9.34 20.53 9.62
N ASN A 141 -10.35 20.38 8.74
CA ASN A 141 -10.60 21.23 7.57
C ASN A 141 -9.40 21.28 6.61
N LEU A 142 -8.81 20.12 6.31
CA LEU A 142 -7.73 19.96 5.32
C LEU A 142 -8.26 19.40 3.99
N PRO A 143 -7.58 19.67 2.87
CA PRO A 143 -7.94 19.11 1.56
C PRO A 143 -7.86 17.58 1.49
N TYR A 144 -8.59 17.01 0.53
CA TYR A 144 -8.44 15.62 0.10
C TYR A 144 -7.42 15.51 -1.06
N PRO A 145 -6.56 14.46 -1.11
CA PRO A 145 -6.43 13.36 -0.16
C PRO A 145 -5.79 13.79 1.17
N GLY A 146 -6.30 13.28 2.28
CA GLY A 146 -5.97 13.74 3.62
C GLY A 146 -4.63 13.24 4.15
N GLY A 147 -4.19 12.06 3.73
CA GLY A 147 -2.90 11.47 4.13
C GLY A 147 -1.70 12.44 4.00
N PRO A 148 -1.42 12.97 2.79
CA PRO A 148 -0.34 13.95 2.57
C PRO A 148 -0.49 15.26 3.36
N GLU A 149 -1.72 15.74 3.53
CA GLU A 149 -1.98 17.00 4.25
C GLU A 149 -1.76 16.84 5.77
N ILE A 150 -2.16 15.70 6.34
CA ILE A 150 -1.84 15.35 7.73
C ILE A 150 -0.32 15.24 7.92
N GLU A 151 0.40 14.55 7.02
CA GLU A 151 1.86 14.45 7.12
C GLU A 151 2.53 15.83 7.11
N LYS A 152 2.08 16.72 6.21
CA LYS A 152 2.61 18.08 6.08
C LYS A 152 2.34 18.91 7.34
N LEU A 153 1.14 18.79 7.91
CA LEU A 153 0.74 19.52 9.11
C LEU A 153 1.44 18.97 10.37
N ALA A 154 1.55 17.66 10.50
CA ALA A 154 2.19 16.95 11.61
C ALA A 154 3.66 17.35 11.80
N LYS A 155 4.38 17.70 10.73
CA LYS A 155 5.78 18.17 10.81
C LYS A 155 5.96 19.46 11.61
N LYS A 156 4.88 20.22 11.82
CA LYS A 156 4.87 21.47 12.58
C LYS A 156 4.38 21.30 14.02
N GLY A 157 4.01 20.08 14.41
CA GLY A 157 3.43 19.78 15.71
C GLY A 157 4.32 18.88 16.55
N ASN A 158 3.99 18.81 17.84
CA ASN A 158 4.56 17.88 18.80
C ASN A 158 3.73 16.58 18.80
N SER A 159 4.34 15.47 18.40
CA SER A 159 3.71 14.14 18.37
C SER A 159 3.34 13.58 19.75
N SER A 160 3.84 14.19 20.82
CA SER A 160 3.57 13.81 22.21
C SER A 160 2.62 14.78 22.92
N ALA A 161 2.09 15.79 22.22
CA ALA A 161 1.21 16.80 22.83
C ALA A 161 -0.12 16.21 23.30
N ILE A 162 -0.65 15.21 22.59
CA ILE A 162 -1.96 14.62 22.87
C ILE A 162 -1.85 13.10 22.91
N ASN A 163 -2.32 12.50 23.99
CA ASN A 163 -2.28 11.06 24.15
C ASN A 163 -3.53 10.38 23.53
N PHE A 164 -3.53 10.23 22.21
CA PHE A 164 -4.58 9.46 21.53
C PHE A 164 -4.44 7.94 21.79
N PRO A 165 -5.55 7.17 21.78
CA PRO A 165 -5.47 5.73 22.01
C PRO A 165 -4.66 5.03 20.92
N ARG A 166 -4.03 3.89 21.24
CA ARG A 166 -3.38 2.99 20.28
C ARG A 166 -4.23 1.71 20.18
N PRO A 167 -5.28 1.66 19.34
CA PRO A 167 -6.27 0.59 19.38
C PRO A 167 -5.63 -0.76 19.05
N MET A 168 -6.09 -1.81 19.73
CA MET A 168 -5.65 -3.21 19.54
C MET A 168 -4.14 -3.48 19.70
N LEU A 169 -3.33 -2.49 20.13
CA LEU A 169 -1.87 -2.59 20.20
C LEU A 169 -1.38 -3.79 21.01
N ASN A 170 -2.07 -4.08 22.12
CA ASN A 170 -1.70 -5.14 23.06
C ASN A 170 -2.47 -6.45 22.81
N GLN A 171 -3.34 -6.52 21.81
CA GLN A 171 -4.02 -7.77 21.47
C GLN A 171 -3.04 -8.77 20.83
N LYS A 172 -3.24 -10.06 21.12
CA LYS A 172 -2.38 -11.15 20.61
C LYS A 172 -2.49 -11.32 19.08
N ASN A 173 -3.65 -10.98 18.48
CA ASN A 173 -3.86 -11.02 17.03
C ASN A 173 -3.09 -9.91 16.28
N TYR A 174 -3.01 -10.04 14.97
CA TYR A 174 -2.38 -9.07 14.06
C TYR A 174 -3.38 -8.11 13.39
N ASP A 175 -4.60 -8.04 13.93
CA ASP A 175 -5.64 -7.18 13.38
C ASP A 175 -5.48 -5.71 13.81
N PHE A 176 -6.11 -4.81 13.08
CA PHE A 176 -6.06 -3.36 13.29
C PHE A 176 -7.45 -2.77 13.53
N SER A 177 -7.50 -1.58 14.12
CA SER A 177 -8.71 -0.78 14.28
C SER A 177 -8.31 0.69 14.35
N PHE A 178 -8.98 1.53 13.58
CA PHE A 178 -8.71 2.97 13.50
C PHE A 178 -9.97 3.84 13.64
N SER A 179 -11.17 3.25 13.58
CA SER A 179 -12.43 3.98 13.82
C SER A 179 -12.45 4.67 15.19
N GLY A 180 -12.02 3.96 16.25
CA GLY A 180 -11.95 4.52 17.60
C GLY A 180 -10.92 5.64 17.74
N LEU A 181 -9.79 5.55 17.01
CA LEU A 181 -8.77 6.60 16.99
C LEU A 181 -9.32 7.88 16.33
N LYS A 182 -9.99 7.77 15.19
CA LYS A 182 -10.69 8.89 14.56
C LYS A 182 -11.73 9.51 15.50
N THR A 183 -12.54 8.69 16.17
CA THR A 183 -13.55 9.18 17.12
C THR A 183 -12.93 9.92 18.30
N SER A 184 -11.77 9.47 18.78
CA SER A 184 -11.02 10.18 19.83
C SER A 184 -10.56 11.57 19.37
N VAL A 185 -10.13 11.73 18.11
CA VAL A 185 -9.83 13.04 17.53
C VAL A 185 -11.07 13.93 17.46
N LEU A 186 -12.21 13.38 17.04
CA LEU A 186 -13.49 14.10 16.99
C LEU A 186 -13.89 14.64 18.38
N TYR A 187 -13.83 13.80 19.42
CA TYR A 187 -14.16 14.23 20.78
C TYR A 187 -13.17 15.26 21.32
N TYR A 188 -11.87 15.08 21.06
CA TYR A 188 -10.87 16.07 21.43
C TYR A 188 -11.15 17.45 20.81
N LEU A 189 -11.50 17.50 19.53
CA LEU A 189 -11.88 18.75 18.85
C LEU A 189 -13.17 19.36 19.41
N ARG A 190 -14.17 18.53 19.72
CA ARG A 190 -15.44 18.98 20.30
C ARG A 190 -15.24 19.61 21.67
N ASP A 191 -14.48 18.95 22.55
CA ASP A 191 -14.29 19.36 23.94
C ASP A 191 -13.38 20.60 24.07
N LEU A 192 -12.65 20.95 22.99
CA LEU A 192 -11.91 22.21 22.88
C LEU A 192 -12.79 23.41 22.48
N ASN A 193 -13.92 23.20 21.83
CA ASN A 193 -14.81 24.28 21.38
C ASN A 193 -15.73 24.70 22.56
N PRO A 194 -15.84 25.99 22.95
CA PRO A 194 -15.58 27.23 22.19
C PRO A 194 -14.27 27.95 22.56
N LYS A 195 -13.24 27.28 23.10
CA LYS A 195 -12.04 27.96 23.59
C LYS A 195 -11.26 28.61 22.43
N PRO A 196 -10.92 29.91 22.49
CA PRO A 196 -10.35 30.69 21.38
C PRO A 196 -8.92 30.30 20.96
N LYS A 197 -8.36 29.19 21.45
CA LYS A 197 -6.98 28.72 21.17
C LYS A 197 -6.89 27.59 20.14
N THR A 198 -7.99 27.17 19.51
CA THR A 198 -8.05 26.00 18.61
C THR A 198 -7.19 26.12 17.36
N GLN A 199 -6.88 27.33 16.87
CA GLN A 199 -6.08 27.51 15.66
C GLN A 199 -4.64 26.99 15.79
N ASN A 200 -4.06 27.03 17.00
CA ASN A 200 -2.67 26.61 17.24
C ASN A 200 -2.49 25.11 17.54
N LEU A 201 -3.57 24.34 17.71
CA LEU A 201 -3.48 22.92 18.10
C LEU A 201 -3.57 21.94 16.93
N LYS A 202 -3.98 22.38 15.73
CA LYS A 202 -4.09 21.46 14.57
C LYS A 202 -2.78 20.73 14.23
N PRO A 203 -1.59 21.38 14.27
CA PRO A 203 -0.32 20.67 14.09
C PRO A 203 -0.12 19.54 15.10
N ASP A 204 -0.37 19.82 16.38
CA ASP A 204 -0.22 18.85 17.48
C ASP A 204 -1.23 17.71 17.39
N ILE A 205 -2.47 17.99 16.98
CA ILE A 205 -3.50 16.97 16.74
C ILE A 205 -3.06 16.07 15.58
N ALA A 206 -2.63 16.64 14.46
CA ALA A 206 -2.16 15.88 13.30
C ALA A 206 -0.93 15.01 13.66
N ALA A 207 0.04 15.58 14.38
CA ALA A 207 1.25 14.88 14.82
C ALA A 207 0.93 13.73 15.78
N SER A 208 0.09 13.98 16.78
CA SER A 208 -0.29 13.00 17.79
C SER A 208 -1.16 11.88 17.21
N PHE A 209 -2.10 12.21 16.30
CA PHE A 209 -2.90 11.21 15.59
C PHE A 209 -2.02 10.31 14.71
N GLN A 210 -1.14 10.91 13.92
CA GLN A 210 -0.20 10.20 13.07
C GLN A 210 0.70 9.27 13.89
N GLN A 211 1.20 9.74 15.04
CA GLN A 211 2.02 8.94 15.92
C GLN A 211 1.25 7.74 16.48
N ALA A 212 0.03 7.96 17.00
CA ALA A 212 -0.80 6.89 17.55
C ALA A 212 -1.13 5.81 16.50
N ALA A 213 -1.41 6.21 15.26
CA ALA A 213 -1.62 5.28 14.17
C ALA A 213 -0.35 4.47 13.83
N PHE A 214 0.80 5.14 13.72
CA PHE A 214 2.06 4.51 13.33
C PHE A 214 2.60 3.58 14.40
N ASP A 215 2.43 3.90 15.68
CA ASP A 215 2.78 3.02 16.80
C ASP A 215 2.14 1.64 16.64
N VAL A 216 0.85 1.59 16.25
CA VAL A 216 0.11 0.34 16.05
C VAL A 216 0.63 -0.42 14.84
N LEU A 217 0.79 0.25 13.69
CA LEU A 217 1.31 -0.37 12.46
C LEU A 217 2.69 -0.97 12.67
N ILE A 218 3.60 -0.20 13.26
CA ILE A 218 5.00 -0.59 13.45
C ILE A 218 5.09 -1.72 14.47
N LYS A 219 4.50 -1.57 15.67
CA LYS A 219 4.63 -2.58 16.73
C LYS A 219 4.07 -3.93 16.30
N LYS A 220 2.90 -3.96 15.63
CA LYS A 220 2.32 -5.22 15.14
C LYS A 220 3.14 -5.84 14.02
N THR A 221 3.65 -5.03 13.08
CA THR A 221 4.49 -5.53 11.99
C THR A 221 5.81 -6.10 12.49
N LEU A 222 6.47 -5.41 13.43
CA LEU A 222 7.73 -5.89 14.02
C LEU A 222 7.52 -7.13 14.88
N ARG A 223 6.42 -7.21 15.63
CA ARG A 223 6.06 -8.41 16.37
C ARG A 223 5.86 -9.61 15.44
N ALA A 224 5.14 -9.42 14.33
CA ALA A 224 4.97 -10.46 13.32
C ALA A 224 6.31 -10.87 12.69
N ALA A 225 7.17 -9.90 12.38
CA ALA A 225 8.47 -10.18 11.81
C ALA A 225 9.34 -11.02 12.75
N ASN A 226 9.31 -10.73 14.06
CA ASN A 226 10.02 -11.52 15.05
C ASN A 226 9.43 -12.93 15.20
N GLU A 227 8.12 -13.05 15.39
CA GLU A 227 7.44 -14.34 15.59
C GLU A 227 7.64 -15.29 14.40
N PHE A 228 7.53 -14.76 13.18
CA PHE A 228 7.68 -15.54 11.96
C PHE A 228 9.11 -15.60 11.42
N LYS A 229 10.11 -15.12 12.19
CA LYS A 229 11.53 -15.10 11.82
C LYS A 229 11.76 -14.53 10.42
N ALA A 230 11.04 -13.45 10.10
CA ALA A 230 11.11 -12.82 8.80
C ALA A 230 12.52 -12.27 8.55
N LYS A 231 13.01 -12.39 7.33
CA LYS A 231 14.25 -11.74 6.86
C LYS A 231 13.98 -10.33 6.35
N SER A 232 12.74 -10.04 5.95
CA SER A 232 12.36 -8.74 5.39
C SER A 232 10.99 -8.28 5.84
N ILE A 233 10.82 -6.96 5.90
CA ILE A 233 9.55 -6.27 5.98
C ILE A 233 9.35 -5.47 4.70
N PHE A 234 8.22 -5.69 4.04
CA PHE A 234 7.73 -4.91 2.92
C PHE A 234 6.58 -4.02 3.39
N ILE A 235 6.55 -2.77 2.96
CA ILE A 235 5.35 -1.93 3.10
C ILE A 235 4.89 -1.46 1.72
N SER A 236 3.58 -1.38 1.49
CA SER A 236 3.01 -0.90 0.22
C SER A 236 1.66 -0.23 0.42
N GLY A 237 1.09 0.34 -0.65
CA GLY A 237 -0.12 1.15 -0.60
C GLY A 237 0.16 2.65 -0.36
N GLY A 238 -0.86 3.48 -0.57
CA GLY A 238 -0.72 4.94 -0.55
C GLY A 238 -0.14 5.51 0.75
N VAL A 239 -0.46 4.92 1.91
CA VAL A 239 0.05 5.38 3.21
C VAL A 239 1.51 4.99 3.41
N ALA A 240 2.00 3.95 2.73
CA ALA A 240 3.42 3.59 2.74
C ALA A 240 4.32 4.68 2.12
N ALA A 241 3.76 5.64 1.37
CA ALA A 241 4.49 6.80 0.85
C ALA A 241 4.81 7.86 1.94
N ASN A 242 4.22 7.75 3.13
CA ASN A 242 4.47 8.68 4.23
C ASN A 242 5.92 8.56 4.73
N LYS A 243 6.68 9.66 4.67
CA LYS A 243 8.12 9.62 5.01
C LYS A 243 8.35 9.38 6.48
N THR A 244 7.49 9.91 7.35
CA THR A 244 7.56 9.70 8.79
C THR A 244 7.37 8.22 9.13
N LEU A 245 6.40 7.55 8.52
CA LEU A 245 6.20 6.10 8.69
C LEU A 245 7.45 5.30 8.28
N GLN A 246 8.00 5.57 7.10
CA GLN A 246 9.21 4.91 6.62
C GLN A 246 10.41 5.13 7.54
N GLN A 247 10.59 6.36 8.03
CA GLN A 247 11.67 6.71 8.96
C GLN A 247 11.51 5.98 10.29
N GLN A 248 10.29 5.96 10.85
CA GLN A 248 10.03 5.27 12.12
C GLN A 248 10.24 3.75 11.99
N PHE A 249 9.83 3.13 10.88
CA PHE A 249 10.19 1.72 10.63
C PHE A 249 11.70 1.50 10.63
N LYS A 250 12.46 2.33 9.90
CA LYS A 250 13.93 2.22 9.85
C LYS A 250 14.56 2.38 11.24
N LEU A 251 14.10 3.34 12.03
CA LEU A 251 14.59 3.59 13.39
C LEU A 251 14.27 2.45 14.35
N ASN A 252 13.06 1.86 14.26
CA ASN A 252 12.69 0.74 15.13
C ASN A 252 13.40 -0.57 14.73
N ILE A 253 13.75 -0.74 13.46
CA ILE A 253 14.52 -1.90 12.98
C ILE A 253 16.01 -1.76 13.33
N ASN A 254 16.58 -0.57 13.14
CA ASN A 254 17.99 -0.27 13.41
C ASN A 254 18.11 0.96 14.32
N PRO A 255 17.89 0.82 15.63
CA PRO A 255 18.03 1.94 16.56
C PRO A 255 19.50 2.39 16.68
N PRO A 256 19.79 3.69 16.84
CA PRO A 256 21.17 4.22 16.98
C PRO A 256 21.95 3.61 18.15
N HIS A 257 21.25 3.26 19.22
CA HIS A 257 21.79 2.58 20.39
C HIS A 257 21.01 1.27 20.59
N PRO A 258 21.45 0.16 19.97
CA PRO A 258 20.83 -1.13 20.18
C PRO A 258 20.99 -1.54 21.65
N PRO A 259 19.95 -2.08 22.31
CA PRO A 259 20.11 -2.63 23.65
C PRO A 259 21.16 -3.74 23.61
N THR A 260 22.12 -3.68 24.53
CA THR A 260 23.34 -4.51 24.60
C THR A 260 23.10 -5.92 25.15
N GLY A 261 21.85 -6.39 25.21
CA GLY A 261 21.48 -7.67 25.82
C GLY A 261 20.55 -8.54 24.96
N GLY A 262 21.08 -9.67 24.49
CA GLY A 262 20.41 -10.97 24.42
C GLY A 262 19.21 -11.17 23.52
N ASP A 263 18.02 -10.72 23.92
CA ASP A 263 16.83 -11.57 23.68
C ASP A 263 15.69 -10.91 22.89
N GLY A 264 15.88 -9.68 22.40
CA GLY A 264 14.83 -8.91 21.72
C GLY A 264 15.22 -8.22 20.43
N GLN A 265 16.47 -8.34 19.99
CA GLN A 265 16.92 -7.68 18.77
C GLN A 265 16.37 -8.39 17.54
N ILE A 266 15.64 -7.66 16.70
CA ILE A 266 15.30 -8.10 15.34
C ILE A 266 16.61 -8.09 14.54
N SER A 267 17.41 -9.15 14.73
CA SER A 267 18.70 -9.31 14.07
C SER A 267 18.51 -9.29 12.54
N LYS A 268 18.98 -8.22 11.90
CA LYS A 268 19.16 -8.06 10.45
C LYS A 268 17.90 -8.22 9.58
N VAL A 269 16.75 -7.66 9.97
CA VAL A 269 15.61 -7.55 9.05
C VAL A 269 15.82 -6.43 8.04
N LYS A 270 15.65 -6.76 6.75
CA LYS A 270 15.68 -5.79 5.67
C LYS A 270 14.34 -5.05 5.58
N PHE A 271 14.38 -3.74 5.39
CA PHE A 271 13.17 -2.94 5.20
C PHE A 271 13.07 -2.44 3.77
N PHE A 272 11.92 -2.69 3.14
CA PHE A 272 11.64 -2.29 1.78
C PHE A 272 10.34 -1.49 1.72
N ALA A 273 10.44 -0.29 1.18
CA ALA A 273 9.30 0.54 0.81
C ALA A 273 9.47 0.91 -0.68
N PRO A 274 8.43 0.78 -1.52
CA PRO A 274 8.49 1.23 -2.89
C PRO A 274 8.72 2.75 -2.93
N SER A 275 9.32 3.21 -4.01
CA SER A 275 9.37 4.62 -4.37
C SER A 275 7.94 5.14 -4.52
N LYS A 276 7.78 6.45 -4.33
CA LYS A 276 6.47 7.12 -4.32
C LYS A 276 5.61 6.78 -5.55
N ASN A 277 6.25 6.54 -6.70
CA ASN A 277 5.58 6.22 -7.96
C ASN A 277 4.91 4.83 -7.97
N PHE A 278 5.33 3.92 -7.08
CA PHE A 278 4.81 2.57 -6.98
C PHE A 278 4.04 2.29 -5.68
N CYS A 279 4.00 3.24 -4.73
CA CYS A 279 3.15 3.12 -3.53
C CYS A 279 1.65 3.21 -3.85
N GLY A 280 1.28 4.11 -4.77
CA GLY A 280 -0.11 4.33 -5.17
C GLY A 280 -0.55 3.39 -6.29
N ASP A 281 -1.83 3.46 -6.64
CA ASP A 281 -2.42 2.66 -7.71
C ASP A 281 -1.77 2.97 -9.06
N ASN A 282 -1.20 1.94 -9.70
CA ASN A 282 -0.55 2.09 -10.99
C ASN A 282 -0.66 0.80 -11.82
N ALA A 283 -0.61 0.90 -13.15
CA ALA A 283 -0.75 -0.27 -14.03
C ALA A 283 0.48 -1.19 -14.01
N ALA A 284 1.67 -0.70 -13.62
CA ALA A 284 2.89 -1.50 -13.59
C ALA A 284 2.81 -2.59 -12.50
N MET A 285 2.28 -2.27 -11.32
CA MET A 285 2.10 -3.25 -10.25
C MET A 285 1.10 -4.35 -10.64
N ILE A 286 0.08 -3.99 -11.42
CA ILE A 286 -0.90 -4.93 -11.97
C ILE A 286 -0.25 -5.84 -13.01
N ALA A 287 0.58 -5.31 -13.90
CA ALA A 287 1.35 -6.10 -14.85
C ALA A 287 2.24 -7.15 -14.16
N VAL A 288 2.94 -6.77 -13.08
CA VAL A 288 3.74 -7.70 -12.28
C VAL A 288 2.87 -8.80 -11.66
N ALA A 289 1.77 -8.45 -11.01
CA ALA A 289 0.86 -9.42 -10.41
C ALA A 289 0.25 -10.39 -11.44
N GLY A 290 -0.19 -9.87 -12.58
CA GLY A 290 -0.71 -10.70 -13.67
C GLY A 290 0.34 -11.60 -14.29
N TYR A 291 1.57 -11.12 -14.44
CA TYR A 291 2.67 -11.93 -14.97
C TYR A 291 3.04 -13.07 -14.02
N ILE A 292 3.13 -12.82 -12.71
CA ILE A 292 3.33 -13.86 -11.70
C ILE A 292 2.18 -14.88 -11.74
N ASN A 293 0.92 -14.41 -11.79
CA ASN A 293 -0.24 -15.29 -11.89
C ASN A 293 -0.22 -16.13 -13.18
N TYR A 294 0.20 -15.54 -14.30
CA TYR A 294 0.37 -16.23 -15.57
C TYR A 294 1.42 -17.34 -15.48
N LEU A 295 2.60 -17.06 -14.91
CA LEU A 295 3.67 -18.05 -14.72
C LEU A 295 3.24 -19.21 -13.80
N GLN A 296 2.44 -18.91 -12.77
CA GLN A 296 1.84 -19.91 -11.88
C GLN A 296 0.63 -20.64 -12.48
N LYS A 297 0.27 -20.34 -13.73
CA LYS A 297 -0.96 -20.83 -14.38
C LYS A 297 -2.24 -20.54 -13.56
N LYS A 298 -2.19 -19.55 -12.67
CA LYS A 298 -3.33 -19.09 -11.86
C LYS A 298 -4.28 -18.31 -12.75
N ASN A 299 -5.42 -18.91 -13.07
CA ASN A 299 -6.39 -18.30 -13.98
C ASN A 299 -7.50 -17.60 -13.18
N ARG A 300 -7.56 -16.28 -13.23
CA ARG A 300 -8.66 -15.50 -12.66
C ARG A 300 -9.69 -15.22 -13.75
N ARG A 301 -10.97 -15.46 -13.46
CA ARG A 301 -12.08 -15.12 -14.36
C ARG A 301 -12.08 -13.63 -14.64
N LEU A 302 -12.36 -13.24 -15.90
CA LEU A 302 -12.46 -11.85 -16.34
C LEU A 302 -13.85 -11.27 -16.01
N ILE A 303 -14.16 -11.25 -14.72
CA ILE A 303 -15.42 -10.80 -14.12
C ILE A 303 -15.03 -9.88 -12.97
N ALA A 304 -15.69 -8.72 -12.86
CA ALA A 304 -15.47 -7.84 -11.73
C ALA A 304 -15.88 -8.54 -10.43
N ASN A 305 -15.04 -8.45 -9.41
CA ASN A 305 -15.34 -8.91 -8.07
C ASN A 305 -14.91 -7.82 -7.09
N GLY A 306 -15.89 -7.08 -6.57
CA GLY A 306 -15.61 -5.97 -5.66
C GLY A 306 -14.92 -6.39 -4.36
N ASN A 307 -15.10 -7.65 -3.94
CA ASN A 307 -14.64 -8.19 -2.66
C ASN A 307 -13.50 -9.21 -2.79
N LEU A 308 -12.75 -9.16 -3.90
CA LEU A 308 -11.71 -10.14 -4.17
C LEU A 308 -10.58 -10.10 -3.13
N GLY A 309 -10.51 -11.11 -2.26
CA GLY A 309 -9.45 -11.24 -1.25
C GLY A 309 -8.10 -11.73 -1.78
N ILE A 310 -7.09 -11.64 -0.92
CA ILE A 310 -5.76 -12.26 -1.06
C ILE A 310 -5.59 -13.47 -0.15
#